data_AF-A0A517WQK3-F1
#
_entry.id   AF-A0A517WQK3-F1
#
_cell.length_a   1.000
_cell.length_b   1.000
_cell.length_c   1.000
_cell.angle_alpha   90.00
_cell.angle_beta   90.00
_cell.angle_gamma   90.00
#
_symmetry.space_group_name_H-M   'P 1'
#
loop_
_entity.id
_entity.type
_entity.pdbx_description
1 polymer ?
#
loop_
_entity_poly.entity_id
_entity_poly.type
_entity_poly.pdbx_seq_one_letter_code
_entity_poly.pdbx_strand_id
1 'polypeptide(L)'
;MVDRDARNRLADLIRQYLDDELTAFDFDDALLDFPDTDDSTVQFVIETVWYFYDDCIDHPVVLSKPQWDYFQRLLLLLESNSTVIVKKTHIWSFVQPVAAVLLLACLLIVWITGFDDHLHIFFIPFGIGSILLSFLHRPETKVNPFHEIVTPFQSINDLSIAYDSANFVKQQYPSHLKSRQLRSPAMDMFIWVQNFVLCLLFAPIPLLIQSFPQTITDVRVNPA
;
A
#
# COMPACT_ATOMS: atom_id res chain seq x y z
N MET A 1 -16.29 -16.40 8.08
CA MET A 1 -16.77 -17.64 7.44
C MET A 1 -16.16 -17.68 6.05
N VAL A 2 -15.79 -18.85 5.50
CA VAL A 2 -15.24 -18.89 4.12
C VAL A 2 -16.39 -18.73 3.13
N ASP A 3 -16.38 -17.64 2.37
CA ASP A 3 -17.34 -17.38 1.30
C ASP A 3 -16.72 -17.78 -0.04
N ARG A 4 -17.03 -19.00 -0.47
CA ARG A 4 -16.40 -19.58 -1.66
C ARG A 4 -16.82 -18.88 -2.95
N ASP A 5 -18.05 -18.42 -3.02
CA ASP A 5 -18.57 -17.74 -4.21
C ASP A 5 -17.92 -16.37 -4.38
N ALA A 6 -17.80 -15.61 -3.28
CA ALA A 6 -17.07 -14.35 -3.27
C ALA A 6 -15.59 -14.56 -3.65
N ARG A 7 -14.89 -15.52 -3.05
CA ARG A 7 -13.48 -15.79 -3.40
C ARG A 7 -13.30 -16.15 -4.87
N ASN A 8 -14.16 -17.00 -5.42
CA ASN A 8 -14.08 -17.38 -6.83
C ASN A 8 -14.31 -16.19 -7.76
N ARG A 9 -15.34 -15.37 -7.49
CA ARG A 9 -15.60 -14.16 -8.29
C ARG A 9 -14.45 -13.17 -8.26
N LEU A 10 -13.86 -12.95 -7.07
CA LEU A 10 -12.71 -12.06 -6.95
C LEU A 10 -11.48 -12.63 -7.66
N ALA A 11 -11.25 -13.94 -7.57
CA ALA A 11 -10.15 -14.59 -8.29
C ALA A 11 -10.33 -14.45 -9.81
N ASP A 12 -11.54 -14.63 -10.32
CA ASP A 12 -11.85 -14.43 -11.74
C ASP A 12 -11.64 -12.98 -12.17
N LEU A 13 -12.08 -12.01 -11.37
CA LEU A 13 -11.88 -10.59 -11.64
C LEU A 13 -10.39 -10.22 -11.69
N ILE A 14 -9.59 -10.72 -10.74
CA ILE A 14 -8.14 -10.51 -10.73
C ILE A 14 -7.50 -11.14 -11.99
N ARG A 15 -7.93 -12.33 -12.41
CA ARG A 15 -7.40 -12.95 -13.63
C ARG A 15 -7.73 -12.13 -14.88
N GLN A 16 -8.95 -11.63 -15.02
CA GLN A 16 -9.33 -10.75 -16.13
C GLN A 16 -8.43 -9.52 -16.21
N TYR A 17 -8.12 -8.89 -15.06
CA TYR A 17 -7.16 -7.79 -15.03
C TYR A 17 -5.73 -8.22 -15.40
N LEU A 18 -5.24 -9.36 -14.88
CA LEU A 18 -3.91 -9.88 -15.20
C LEU A 18 -3.75 -10.30 -16.68
N ASP A 19 -4.85 -10.71 -17.32
CA ASP A 19 -4.91 -11.12 -18.72
C ASP A 19 -5.16 -9.93 -19.68
N ASP A 20 -5.07 -8.68 -19.19
CA ASP A 20 -5.34 -7.44 -19.93
C ASP A 20 -6.78 -7.33 -20.48
N GLU A 21 -7.74 -8.07 -19.93
CA GLU A 21 -9.17 -7.97 -20.30
C GLU A 21 -9.85 -6.76 -19.65
N LEU A 22 -9.32 -6.30 -18.51
CA LEU A 22 -9.76 -5.10 -17.79
C LEU A 22 -8.65 -4.06 -17.72
N THR A 23 -9.05 -2.79 -17.80
CA THR A 23 -8.18 -1.67 -17.46
C THR A 23 -8.17 -1.44 -15.95
N ALA A 24 -7.26 -0.59 -15.46
CA ALA A 24 -7.16 -0.25 -14.05
C ALA A 24 -8.47 0.39 -13.53
N PHE A 25 -9.12 1.23 -14.33
CA PHE A 25 -10.38 1.85 -13.94
C PHE A 25 -11.54 0.84 -13.94
N ASP A 26 -11.64 0.00 -14.98
CA ASP A 26 -12.67 -1.06 -15.01
C ASP A 26 -12.50 -2.04 -13.83
N PHE A 27 -11.25 -2.33 -13.45
CA PHE A 27 -10.94 -3.20 -12.32
C PHE A 27 -11.28 -2.54 -10.97
N ASP A 28 -10.97 -1.24 -10.78
CA ASP A 28 -11.34 -0.49 -9.58
C ASP A 28 -12.86 -0.40 -9.41
N ASP A 29 -13.59 -0.03 -10.47
CA ASP A 29 -15.05 0.02 -10.47
C ASP A 29 -15.66 -1.35 -10.10
N ALA A 30 -15.14 -2.44 -10.68
CA ALA A 30 -15.60 -3.79 -10.38
C ALA A 30 -15.28 -4.24 -8.93
N LEU A 31 -14.22 -3.71 -8.31
CA LEU A 31 -13.90 -3.95 -6.90
C LEU A 31 -14.84 -3.16 -5.97
N LEU A 32 -15.28 -1.96 -6.36
CA LEU A 32 -16.25 -1.16 -5.60
C LEU A 32 -17.64 -1.82 -5.58
N ASP A 33 -18.02 -2.47 -6.68
CA ASP A 33 -19.28 -3.21 -6.80
C ASP A 33 -19.26 -4.58 -6.11
N PHE A 34 -18.13 -4.97 -5.51
CA PHE A 34 -18.01 -6.26 -4.85
C PHE A 34 -18.89 -6.31 -3.59
N PRO A 35 -19.71 -7.38 -3.41
CA PRO A 35 -20.64 -7.45 -2.29
C PRO A 35 -19.90 -7.45 -0.95
N ASP A 36 -20.49 -6.76 0.04
CA ASP A 36 -20.00 -6.81 1.42
C ASP A 36 -20.05 -8.26 1.92
N THR A 37 -18.91 -8.74 2.43
CA THR A 37 -18.71 -10.15 2.79
C THR A 37 -17.98 -10.24 4.13
N ASP A 38 -18.39 -11.20 4.97
CA ASP A 38 -17.74 -11.51 6.25
C ASP A 38 -16.44 -12.33 6.08
N ASP A 39 -16.04 -12.63 4.84
CA ASP A 39 -14.79 -13.33 4.54
C ASP A 39 -13.61 -12.35 4.58
N SER A 40 -12.87 -12.38 5.68
CA SER A 40 -11.69 -11.54 5.90
C SER A 40 -10.61 -11.73 4.85
N THR A 41 -10.53 -12.89 4.17
CA THR A 41 -9.60 -13.09 3.07
C THR A 41 -9.99 -12.26 1.84
N VAL A 42 -11.29 -12.19 1.52
CA VAL A 42 -11.79 -11.40 0.40
C VAL A 42 -11.53 -9.91 0.65
N GLN A 43 -11.91 -9.42 1.82
CA GLN A 43 -11.65 -8.03 2.23
C GLN A 43 -10.16 -7.69 2.17
N PHE A 44 -9.30 -8.57 2.72
CA PHE A 44 -7.86 -8.39 2.67
C PHE A 44 -7.33 -8.29 1.23
N VAL A 45 -7.78 -9.16 0.33
CA VAL A 45 -7.31 -9.14 -1.06
C VAL A 45 -7.77 -7.88 -1.78
N ILE A 46 -9.03 -7.44 -1.61
CA ILE A 46 -9.54 -6.19 -2.18
C ILE A 46 -8.71 -4.99 -1.72
N GLU A 47 -8.52 -4.82 -0.40
CA GLU A 47 -7.69 -3.74 0.15
C GLU A 47 -6.25 -3.81 -0.37
N THR A 48 -5.73 -5.02 -0.55
CA THR A 48 -4.34 -5.23 -0.98
C THR A 48 -4.12 -4.88 -2.44
N VAL A 49 -4.99 -5.33 -3.35
CA VAL A 49 -4.78 -5.13 -4.81
C VAL A 49 -4.87 -3.65 -5.20
N TRP A 50 -5.64 -2.85 -4.45
CA TRP A 50 -5.77 -1.40 -4.64
C TRP A 50 -4.41 -0.68 -4.59
N TYR A 51 -3.45 -1.16 -3.81
CA TYR A 51 -2.11 -0.56 -3.72
C TYR A 51 -1.21 -0.81 -4.94
N PHE A 52 -1.64 -1.61 -5.93
CA PHE A 52 -0.80 -2.03 -7.05
C PHE A 52 -1.19 -1.48 -8.42
N TYR A 53 -2.27 -0.70 -8.50
CA TYR A 53 -2.63 0.07 -9.69
C TYR A 53 -2.70 1.57 -9.38
N ASP A 54 -2.66 2.41 -10.41
CA ASP A 54 -2.74 3.87 -10.30
C ASP A 54 -4.15 4.33 -10.64
N ASP A 55 -4.90 4.74 -9.63
CA ASP A 55 -6.29 5.24 -9.77
C ASP A 55 -6.38 6.61 -10.46
N CYS A 56 -5.24 7.25 -10.77
CA CYS A 56 -5.21 8.55 -11.44
C CYS A 56 -5.12 8.45 -12.97
N ILE A 57 -4.77 7.28 -13.52
CA ILE A 57 -4.57 7.09 -14.97
C ILE A 57 -5.13 5.74 -15.38
N ASP A 58 -5.93 5.70 -16.43
CA ASP A 58 -6.42 4.43 -16.95
C ASP A 58 -5.32 3.67 -17.71
N HIS A 59 -5.05 2.43 -17.32
CA HIS A 59 -3.94 1.65 -17.86
C HIS A 59 -4.20 0.14 -17.82
N PRO A 60 -3.64 -0.65 -18.75
CA PRO A 60 -3.65 -2.12 -18.67
C PRO A 60 -2.72 -2.61 -17.56
N VAL A 61 -2.52 -3.92 -17.37
CA VAL A 61 -1.67 -4.42 -16.28
C VAL A 61 -0.22 -3.93 -16.42
N VAL A 62 0.30 -3.30 -15.37
CA VAL A 62 1.70 -2.82 -15.26
C VAL A 62 2.29 -3.33 -13.93
N LEU A 63 2.53 -4.63 -13.86
CA LEU A 63 3.15 -5.27 -12.69
C LEU A 63 4.60 -5.67 -12.99
N SER A 64 5.49 -5.38 -12.07
CA SER A 64 6.83 -5.99 -12.04
C SER A 64 6.75 -7.48 -11.68
N LYS A 65 7.80 -8.25 -11.95
CA LYS A 65 7.83 -9.68 -11.62
C LYS A 65 7.51 -9.98 -10.13
N PRO A 66 8.09 -9.27 -9.14
CA PRO A 66 7.73 -9.50 -7.73
C PRO A 66 6.25 -9.24 -7.43
N GLN A 67 5.68 -8.19 -8.04
CA GLN A 67 4.26 -7.86 -7.88
C GLN A 67 3.37 -8.91 -8.56
N TRP A 68 3.74 -9.40 -9.75
CA TRP A 68 3.05 -10.51 -10.41
C TRP A 68 3.05 -11.76 -9.54
N ASP A 69 4.23 -12.15 -9.01
CA ASP A 69 4.36 -13.30 -8.13
C ASP A 69 3.51 -13.13 -6.85
N TYR A 70 3.36 -11.90 -6.37
CA TYR A 70 2.48 -11.57 -5.25
C TYR A 70 0.99 -11.75 -5.60
N PHE A 71 0.53 -11.24 -6.75
CA PHE A 71 -0.83 -11.47 -7.24
C PHE A 71 -1.15 -12.97 -7.38
N GLN A 72 -0.21 -13.76 -7.89
CA GLN A 72 -0.37 -15.21 -7.97
C GLN A 72 -0.53 -15.86 -6.58
N ARG A 73 0.15 -15.33 -5.55
CA ARG A 73 -0.04 -15.79 -4.16
C ARG A 73 -1.38 -15.34 -3.57
N LEU A 74 -1.91 -14.17 -3.95
CA LEU A 74 -3.26 -13.74 -3.59
C LEU A 74 -4.33 -14.62 -4.25
N LEU A 75 -4.15 -14.98 -5.53
CA LEU A 75 -5.02 -15.95 -6.22
C LEU A 75 -5.01 -17.32 -5.52
N LEU A 76 -3.82 -17.84 -5.19
CA LEU A 76 -3.69 -19.06 -4.40
C LEU A 76 -4.41 -18.95 -3.04
N LEU A 77 -4.30 -17.80 -2.38
CA LEU A 77 -4.95 -17.55 -1.10
C LEU A 77 -6.49 -17.58 -1.23
N LEU A 78 -7.05 -16.98 -2.29
CA LEU A 78 -8.49 -17.04 -2.60
C LEU A 78 -8.94 -18.47 -2.98
N GLU A 79 -8.10 -19.20 -3.70
CA GLU A 79 -8.42 -20.55 -4.15
C GLU A 79 -8.24 -21.62 -3.08
N SER A 80 -7.40 -21.36 -2.08
CA SER A 80 -7.26 -22.22 -0.90
C SER A 80 -8.38 -21.97 0.12
N ASN A 81 -8.52 -22.89 1.07
CA ASN A 81 -9.41 -22.70 2.22
C ASN A 81 -8.75 -21.89 3.35
N SER A 82 -7.57 -21.30 3.10
CA SER A 82 -6.83 -20.52 4.09
C SER A 82 -7.61 -19.27 4.51
N THR A 83 -7.41 -18.84 5.74
CA THR A 83 -8.08 -17.64 6.29
C THR A 83 -7.07 -16.57 6.68
N VAL A 84 -7.40 -15.31 6.43
CA VAL A 84 -6.55 -14.18 6.83
C VAL A 84 -7.06 -13.58 8.12
N ILE A 85 -6.15 -13.37 9.06
CA ILE A 85 -6.37 -12.56 10.26
C ILE A 85 -5.54 -11.29 10.12
N VAL A 86 -6.24 -10.16 10.07
CA VAL A 86 -5.61 -8.84 10.06
C VAL A 86 -5.68 -8.24 11.46
N LYS A 87 -4.54 -7.92 12.05
CA LYS A 87 -4.44 -7.22 13.33
C LYS A 87 -3.82 -5.85 13.13
N LYS A 88 -4.61 -4.80 13.35
CA LYS A 88 -4.12 -3.41 13.36
C LYS A 88 -3.69 -3.06 14.79
N THR A 89 -2.44 -2.64 14.94
CA THR A 89 -1.89 -2.19 16.23
C THR A 89 -1.38 -0.77 16.09
N HIS A 90 -1.68 0.08 17.07
CA HIS A 90 -1.21 1.46 17.09
C HIS A 90 0.06 1.56 17.93
N ILE A 91 1.13 2.08 17.34
CA ILE A 91 2.43 2.24 18.00
C ILE A 91 2.79 3.72 18.06
N TRP A 92 3.20 4.16 19.24
CA TRP A 92 3.76 5.48 19.46
C TRP A 92 5.28 5.41 19.35
N SER A 93 5.84 6.32 18.55
CA SER A 93 7.29 6.51 18.41
C SER A 93 7.70 7.84 19.07
N PHE A 94 9.01 8.06 19.17
CA PHE A 94 9.56 9.32 19.66
C PHE A 94 9.43 10.47 18.64
N VAL A 95 9.15 10.15 17.38
CA VAL A 95 8.97 11.15 16.32
C VAL A 95 7.68 11.97 16.53
N GLN A 96 6.60 11.36 17.02
CA GLN A 96 5.30 12.03 17.24
C GLN A 96 5.40 13.25 18.17
N PRO A 97 6.01 13.17 19.38
CA PRO A 97 6.14 14.35 20.23
C PRO A 97 7.02 15.44 19.61
N VAL A 98 8.05 15.08 18.84
CA VAL A 98 8.89 16.06 18.13
C VAL A 98 8.09 16.75 17.03
N ALA A 99 7.31 16.01 16.25
CA ALA A 99 6.41 16.56 15.24
C ALA A 99 5.37 17.51 15.87
N ALA A 100 4.79 17.13 17.01
CA ALA A 100 3.83 17.97 17.73
C ALA A 100 4.44 19.29 18.23
N VAL A 101 5.68 19.27 18.74
CA VAL A 101 6.40 20.49 19.15
C VAL A 101 6.65 21.41 17.96
N LEU A 102 7.11 20.85 16.83
CA LEU A 102 7.31 21.63 15.60
C LEU A 102 6.00 22.21 15.06
N LEU A 103 4.91 21.46 15.13
CA LEU A 103 3.58 21.92 14.74
C LEU A 103 3.10 23.08 15.63
N LEU A 104 3.24 22.96 16.95
CA LEU A 104 2.86 24.02 17.89
C LEU A 104 3.68 25.30 17.67
N ALA A 105 4.98 25.18 17.42
CA ALA A 105 5.83 26.32 17.08
C ALA A 105 5.38 26.98 15.77
N CYS A 106 5.00 26.18 14.77
CA CYS A 106 4.47 26.67 13.50
C CYS A 106 3.16 27.45 13.68
N LEU A 107 2.22 26.90 14.46
CA LEU A 107 0.95 27.57 14.78
C LEU A 107 1.15 28.85 15.60
N LEU A 108 2.12 28.87 16.50
CA LEU A 108 2.46 30.06 17.28
C LEU A 108 3.01 31.19 16.40
N ILE A 109 3.82 30.88 15.38
CA ILE A 109 4.27 31.87 14.40
C ILE A 109 3.07 32.47 13.66
N VAL A 110 2.17 31.62 13.14
CA VAL A 110 0.95 32.07 12.46
C VAL A 110 0.11 32.98 13.36
N TRP A 111 -0.01 32.63 14.64
CA TRP A 111 -0.77 33.43 15.60
C TRP A 111 -0.14 34.80 15.87
N ILE A 112 1.20 34.89 15.91
CA ILE A 112 1.92 36.16 16.16
C ILE A 112 1.96 37.06 14.92
N THR A 113 2.26 36.50 13.75
CA THR A 113 2.50 37.28 12.53
C THR A 113 1.23 37.51 11.71
N GLY A 114 0.18 36.73 11.97
CA GLY A 114 -1.04 36.72 11.17
C GLY A 114 -0.91 35.83 9.93
N PHE A 115 -2.00 35.73 9.17
CA PHE A 115 -2.10 34.91 7.97
C PHE A 115 -1.82 35.74 6.72
N ASP A 116 -0.59 35.68 6.21
CA ASP A 116 -0.13 36.45 5.06
C ASP A 116 1.05 35.72 4.35
N ASP A 117 1.40 36.14 3.13
CA ASP A 117 2.27 35.41 2.18
C ASP A 117 3.68 35.12 2.73
N HIS A 118 4.15 35.94 3.69
CA HIS A 118 5.44 35.77 4.33
C HIS A 118 5.55 34.47 5.17
N LEU A 119 4.42 33.85 5.53
CA LEU A 119 4.38 32.58 6.26
C LEU A 119 5.09 31.44 5.52
N HIS A 120 5.06 31.43 4.20
CA HIS A 120 5.71 30.39 3.41
C HIS A 120 7.22 30.33 3.66
N ILE A 121 7.87 31.48 3.86
CA ILE A 121 9.30 31.55 4.18
C ILE A 121 9.56 30.98 5.59
N PHE A 122 8.67 31.30 6.54
CA PHE A 122 8.77 30.77 7.90
C PHE A 122 8.53 29.25 7.97
N PHE A 123 7.74 28.68 7.06
CA PHE A 123 7.45 27.24 7.02
C PHE A 123 8.60 26.39 6.48
N ILE A 124 9.50 26.94 5.66
CA ILE A 124 10.66 26.23 5.10
C ILE A 124 11.46 25.43 6.18
N PRO A 125 11.94 26.03 7.28
CA PRO A 125 12.68 25.28 8.30
C PRO A 125 11.85 24.16 8.95
N PHE A 126 10.54 24.37 9.15
CA PHE A 126 9.65 23.34 9.69
C PHE A 126 9.41 22.21 8.70
N GLY A 127 9.32 22.52 7.41
CA GLY A 127 9.22 21.54 6.34
C GLY A 127 10.49 20.68 6.23
N ILE A 128 11.68 21.28 6.36
CA ILE A 128 12.94 20.53 6.47
C ILE A 128 12.90 19.61 7.69
N GLY A 129 12.42 20.11 8.84
CA GLY A 129 12.22 19.31 10.03
C GLY A 129 11.30 18.11 9.79
N SER A 130 10.16 18.32 9.14
CA SER A 130 9.20 17.27 8.78
C SER A 130 9.80 16.24 7.82
N ILE A 131 10.59 16.68 6.84
CA ILE A 131 11.31 15.79 5.91
C ILE A 131 12.31 14.92 6.69
N LEU A 132 13.13 15.51 7.57
CA LEU A 132 14.09 14.76 8.38
C LEU A 132 13.40 13.76 9.30
N LEU A 133 12.29 14.16 9.94
CA LEU A 133 11.48 13.27 10.74
C LEU A 133 10.96 12.10 9.90
N SER A 134 10.53 12.32 8.66
CA SER A 134 10.05 11.23 7.78
C SER A 134 11.11 10.16 7.48
N PHE A 135 12.39 10.56 7.40
CA PHE A 135 13.50 9.62 7.22
C PHE A 135 13.81 8.83 8.51
N LEU A 136 13.73 9.50 9.66
CA LEU A 136 13.90 8.85 10.98
C LEU A 136 12.72 7.95 11.37
N HIS A 137 11.54 8.20 10.79
CA HIS A 137 10.30 7.51 11.11
C HIS A 137 10.15 6.15 10.40
N ARG A 138 11.06 5.79 9.49
CA ARG A 138 10.99 4.50 8.77
C ARG A 138 11.39 3.37 9.72
N PRO A 139 10.46 2.49 10.14
CA PRO A 139 10.84 1.31 10.89
C PRO A 139 11.76 0.45 10.02
N GLU A 140 12.96 0.15 10.51
CA GLU A 140 13.82 -0.87 9.90
C GLU A 140 13.10 -2.22 10.01
N THR A 141 12.35 -2.57 8.98
CA THR A 141 11.84 -3.92 8.83
C THR A 141 13.06 -4.79 8.57
N LYS A 142 13.39 -5.68 9.51
CA LYS A 142 14.42 -6.71 9.26
C LYS A 142 13.99 -7.46 8.00
N VAL A 143 14.66 -7.19 6.88
CA VAL A 143 14.36 -7.77 5.58
C VAL A 143 14.74 -9.25 5.65
N ASN A 144 13.78 -10.10 6.00
CA ASN A 144 13.95 -11.53 5.80
C ASN A 144 14.00 -11.74 4.28
N PRO A 145 15.09 -12.31 3.73
CA PRO A 145 15.25 -12.46 2.28
C PRO A 145 14.15 -13.33 1.65
N PHE A 146 13.47 -14.15 2.45
CA PHE A 146 12.34 -14.96 1.99
C PHE A 146 10.99 -14.24 2.08
N HIS A 147 10.91 -13.08 2.75
CA HIS A 147 9.65 -12.38 2.96
C HIS A 147 8.95 -12.06 1.64
N GLU A 148 9.66 -11.47 0.68
CA GLU A 148 9.11 -11.15 -0.65
C GLU A 148 8.61 -12.39 -1.42
N ILE A 149 9.11 -13.58 -1.08
CA ILE A 149 8.77 -14.84 -1.74
C ILE A 149 7.52 -15.46 -1.10
N VAL A 150 7.39 -15.36 0.22
CA VAL A 150 6.30 -16.03 0.97
C VAL A 150 5.09 -15.14 1.22
N THR A 151 5.25 -13.82 1.35
CA THR A 151 4.14 -12.90 1.67
C THR A 151 2.99 -13.06 0.68
N PRO A 152 1.72 -13.22 1.12
CA PRO A 152 1.22 -12.97 2.49
C PRO A 152 1.35 -14.14 3.47
N PHE A 153 1.88 -15.29 3.05
CA PHE A 153 2.13 -16.44 3.93
C PHE A 153 3.31 -16.18 4.87
N GLN A 154 3.30 -16.81 6.05
CA GLN A 154 4.36 -16.61 7.05
C GLN A 154 5.60 -17.47 6.78
N SER A 155 5.40 -18.61 6.13
CA SER A 155 6.47 -19.55 5.82
C SER A 155 6.26 -20.26 4.49
N ILE A 156 7.32 -20.90 3.99
CA ILE A 156 7.25 -21.79 2.81
C ILE A 156 6.32 -22.98 3.08
N ASN A 157 6.26 -23.44 4.33
CA ASN A 157 5.38 -24.55 4.71
C ASN A 157 3.90 -24.16 4.56
N ASP A 158 3.51 -22.97 5.01
CA ASP A 158 2.13 -22.48 4.87
C ASP A 158 1.75 -22.30 3.40
N LEU A 159 2.69 -21.80 2.59
CA LEU A 159 2.53 -21.71 1.15
C LEU A 159 2.30 -23.09 0.53
N SER A 160 3.10 -24.10 0.92
CA SER A 160 2.93 -25.49 0.44
C SER A 160 1.56 -26.06 0.82
N ILE A 161 1.12 -25.88 2.06
CA ILE A 161 -0.21 -26.35 2.50
C ILE A 161 -1.31 -25.69 1.67
N ALA A 162 -1.20 -24.39 1.37
CA ALA A 162 -2.15 -23.71 0.52
C ALA A 162 -2.18 -24.32 -0.91
N TYR A 163 -1.01 -24.60 -1.50
CA TYR A 163 -0.91 -25.30 -2.78
C TYR A 163 -1.52 -26.70 -2.74
N ASP A 164 -1.28 -27.48 -1.68
CA ASP A 164 -1.83 -28.83 -1.57
C ASP A 164 -3.36 -28.81 -1.38
N SER A 165 -3.89 -27.73 -0.78
CA SER A 165 -5.33 -27.55 -0.56
C SER A 165 -6.10 -27.01 -1.78
N ALA A 166 -5.41 -26.54 -2.82
CA ALA A 166 -5.99 -25.88 -3.98
C ALA A 166 -5.49 -26.51 -5.28
N ASN A 167 -6.35 -26.64 -6.30
CA ASN A 167 -5.90 -27.02 -7.65
C ASN A 167 -5.30 -25.81 -8.40
N PHE A 168 -4.41 -25.07 -7.74
CA PHE A 168 -3.87 -23.82 -8.25
C PHE A 168 -2.70 -24.05 -9.19
N VAL A 169 -2.75 -23.42 -10.37
CA VAL A 169 -1.65 -23.41 -11.33
C VAL A 169 -1.13 -21.99 -11.48
N LYS A 170 0.08 -21.76 -10.99
CA LYS A 170 0.75 -20.47 -11.10
C LYS A 170 1.01 -20.10 -12.57
N GLN A 171 0.54 -18.93 -13.00
CA GLN A 171 0.88 -18.39 -14.31
C GLN A 171 2.29 -17.79 -14.32
N GLN A 172 3.01 -18.04 -15.41
CA GLN A 172 4.34 -17.48 -15.62
C GLN A 172 4.26 -15.98 -15.91
N TYR A 173 5.18 -15.20 -15.32
CA TYR A 173 5.30 -13.77 -15.61
C TYR A 173 5.51 -13.52 -17.12
N PRO A 174 4.58 -12.81 -17.80
CA PRO A 174 4.66 -12.55 -19.22
C PRO A 174 5.85 -11.67 -19.60
N SER A 175 6.50 -11.98 -20.72
CA SER A 175 7.69 -11.24 -21.18
C SER A 175 7.38 -9.80 -21.60
N HIS A 176 6.19 -9.55 -22.15
CA HIS A 176 5.78 -8.24 -22.65
C HIS A 176 5.57 -7.21 -21.53
N LEU A 177 5.30 -7.65 -20.29
CA LEU A 177 5.17 -6.75 -19.13
C LEU A 177 6.51 -6.14 -18.70
N LYS A 178 7.64 -6.77 -19.03
CA LYS A 178 8.99 -6.26 -18.68
C LYS A 178 9.28 -4.85 -19.20
N SER A 179 8.70 -4.49 -20.34
CA SER A 179 8.90 -3.20 -20.98
C SER A 179 7.80 -2.18 -20.67
N ARG A 180 6.71 -2.59 -20.04
CA ARG A 180 5.64 -1.66 -19.67
C ARG A 180 6.08 -0.83 -18.48
N GLN A 181 5.90 0.48 -18.60
CA GLN A 181 6.10 1.44 -17.53
C GLN A 181 4.93 2.39 -17.54
N LEU A 182 4.40 2.67 -16.36
CA LEU A 182 3.28 3.57 -16.21
C LEU A 182 3.71 5.04 -16.40
N ARG A 183 4.82 5.40 -15.74
CA ARG A 183 5.37 6.75 -15.73
C ARG A 183 6.82 6.70 -16.17
N SER A 184 7.27 7.77 -16.82
CA SER A 184 8.69 7.90 -17.16
C SER A 184 9.49 8.22 -15.89
N PRO A 185 10.78 7.82 -15.81
CA PRO A 185 11.63 8.17 -14.67
C PRO A 185 11.71 9.68 -14.40
N ALA A 186 11.56 10.51 -15.45
CA ALA A 186 11.53 11.96 -15.33
C ALA A 186 10.23 12.45 -14.64
N MET A 187 9.09 11.84 -14.95
CA MET A 187 7.82 12.14 -14.28
C MET A 187 7.87 11.74 -12.81
N ASP A 188 8.40 10.56 -12.49
CA ASP A 188 8.55 10.11 -11.10
C ASP A 188 9.48 11.05 -10.31
N MET A 189 10.58 11.49 -10.92
CA MET A 189 11.47 12.50 -10.32
C MET A 189 10.75 13.83 -10.10
N PHE A 190 9.93 14.27 -11.07
CA PHE A 190 9.15 15.51 -10.95
C PHE A 190 8.16 15.44 -9.80
N ILE A 191 7.38 14.36 -9.71
CA ILE A 191 6.42 14.12 -8.61
C ILE A 191 7.15 14.07 -7.26
N TRP A 192 8.29 13.40 -7.21
CA TRP A 192 9.12 13.34 -6.00
C TRP A 192 9.55 14.74 -5.55
N VAL A 193 10.09 15.57 -6.46
CA VAL A 193 10.48 16.96 -6.15
C VAL A 193 9.27 17.81 -5.75
N GLN A 194 8.16 17.69 -6.47
CA GLN A 194 6.92 18.40 -6.14
C GLN A 194 6.47 18.09 -4.71
N ASN A 195 6.54 16.82 -4.28
CA ASN A 195 6.19 16.43 -2.91
C ASN A 195 7.12 17.08 -1.86
N PHE A 196 8.43 17.21 -2.12
CA PHE A 196 9.32 17.96 -1.22
C PHE A 196 8.95 19.42 -1.13
N VAL A 197 8.66 20.06 -2.26
CA VAL A 197 8.24 21.47 -2.30
C VAL A 197 6.95 21.66 -1.51
N LEU A 198 5.97 20.77 -1.67
CA LEU A 198 4.73 20.81 -0.89
C LEU A 198 4.98 20.64 0.61
N CYS A 199 5.85 19.71 1.02
CA CYS A 199 6.24 19.56 2.42
C CYS A 199 6.93 20.82 2.98
N LEU A 200 7.70 21.54 2.17
CA LEU A 200 8.36 22.79 2.57
C LEU A 200 7.37 23.95 2.72
N LEU A 201 6.48 24.13 1.74
CA LEU A 201 5.56 25.27 1.69
C LEU A 201 4.33 25.08 2.58
N PHE A 202 3.94 23.84 2.85
CA PHE A 202 2.76 23.49 3.65
C PHE A 202 3.12 22.64 4.86
N ALA A 203 4.26 22.94 5.51
CA ALA A 203 4.78 22.21 6.67
C ALA A 203 3.78 21.85 7.79
N PRO A 204 2.74 22.66 8.13
CA PRO A 204 1.74 22.25 9.13
C PRO A 204 1.03 20.93 8.80
N ILE A 205 0.77 20.65 7.52
CA ILE A 205 0.02 19.47 7.08
C ILE A 205 0.81 18.16 7.35
N PRO A 206 2.03 17.97 6.83
CA PRO A 206 2.79 16.76 7.11
C PRO A 206 3.18 16.64 8.59
N LEU A 207 3.42 17.75 9.31
CA LEU A 207 3.66 17.71 10.76
C LEU A 207 2.44 17.25 11.56
N LEU A 208 1.23 17.66 11.16
CA LEU A 208 -0.02 17.17 11.73
C LEU A 208 -0.17 15.67 11.51
N ILE A 209 0.06 15.20 10.27
CA ILE A 209 0.01 13.77 9.94
C ILE A 209 1.03 12.98 10.77
N GLN A 210 2.25 13.49 10.89
CA GLN A 210 3.34 12.88 11.68
C GLN A 210 3.10 12.89 13.20
N SER A 211 2.11 13.63 13.68
CA SER A 211 1.73 13.65 15.10
C SER A 211 0.83 12.48 15.50
N PHE A 212 0.25 11.76 14.54
CA PHE A 212 -0.61 10.60 14.80
C PHE A 212 0.18 9.31 15.08
N PRO A 213 -0.38 8.37 15.85
CA PRO A 213 0.25 7.07 16.08
C PRO A 213 0.38 6.27 14.77
N GLN A 214 1.46 5.50 14.66
CA GLN A 214 1.64 4.60 13.53
C GLN A 214 0.65 3.45 13.64
N THR A 215 0.00 3.10 12.53
CA THR A 215 -0.81 1.88 12.45
C THR A 215 0.02 0.80 11.79
N ILE A 216 0.40 -0.23 12.54
CA ILE A 216 1.06 -1.42 12.01
C ILE A 216 0.00 -2.49 11.81
N THR A 217 -0.12 -2.96 10.58
CA THR A 217 -0.99 -4.06 10.19
C THR A 217 -0.18 -5.35 10.18
N ASP A 218 -0.42 -6.24 11.14
CA ASP A 218 0.11 -7.61 11.16
C ASP A 218 -0.91 -8.52 10.44
N VAL A 219 -0.49 -9.09 9.31
CA VAL A 219 -1.31 -10.00 8.49
C VAL A 219 -0.83 -11.42 8.75
N ARG A 220 -1.75 -12.28 9.16
CA ARG A 220 -1.47 -13.70 9.38
C ARG A 220 -2.39 -14.56 8.53
N VAL A 221 -1.81 -15.40 7.69
CA VAL A 221 -2.54 -16.44 6.98
C VAL A 221 -2.54 -17.69 7.86
N ASN A 222 -3.73 -18.17 8.22
CA ASN A 222 -3.90 -19.48 8.81
C ASN A 222 -4.18 -20.48 7.68
N PRO A 223 -3.24 -21.39 7.38
CA PRO A 223 -3.49 -22.47 6.43
C PRO A 223 -4.60 -23.40 6.96
N ALA A 224 -5.38 -23.95 6.03
CA ALA A 224 -6.48 -24.88 6.33
C ALA A 224 -6.00 -26.30 6.65
#